data_AF-A0A2N0DAW3-F1
#
_entry.id   AF-A0A2N0DAW3-F1
#
_cell.length_a   1.000
_cell.length_b   1.000
_cell.length_c   1.000
_cell.angle_alpha   90.00
_cell.angle_beta   90.00
_cell.angle_gamma   90.00
#
_symmetry.space_group_name_H-M   'P 1'
#
loop_
_entity.id
_entity.type
_entity.pdbx_description
1 polymer ?
#
loop_
_entity_poly.entity_id
_entity_poly.type
_entity_poly.pdbx_seq_one_letter_code
_entity_poly.pdbx_strand_id
1 'polypeptide(L)'
;MAARFEALNRLWETVRESNHDFRSSTDIFPILDVEKVSRSLELVDRGTENGSANQPVKTARALDDVEQRIVAKVEEEKKASYQTLEDRFHHFSERLRNLDFEGQFGLIRQANATSLSDFKAEANKGEDELHGLRRDLQVAEDELANFKRDHNLNRAAKITSPALWFFKISFVIFLILVETVMNGKFLAEGSEQGLLGGVLEAVIFALVNIGYAILLAFICVRLIVHRSAFRRFVGFLVFLAYLAVAVIINLALAHYREIAEVSFSGAGVEVIHRLKTAPLGLVDLKSWLLLGLGFLFSVAAFADACSMTDPYPGFAGTEKRLNAKRARYTNRKDDLIENLRDIRDDHNQKVDDIIRELSNRRQDFQATISHRSRVASLFVEHQNQLEKGANSLLTIYREANRKARTTPEPKYFLTSYKMERLNAVPEVVGELNDKDLAQRIQQHQEELSTQMQRIGEEFEAAIGRYHQLDNLFPGGVNGQTQVA
;
A
#
# COMPACT_ATOMS: atom_id res chain seq x y z
N MET A 1 13.25 5.85 4.53
CA MET A 1 12.13 6.58 3.92
C MET A 1 11.70 7.60 4.96
N ALA A 2 11.86 8.90 4.74
CA ALA A 2 11.38 9.91 5.69
C ALA A 2 9.87 9.68 5.94
N ALA A 3 9.43 9.72 7.19
CA ALA A 3 8.04 9.45 7.55
C ALA A 3 7.13 10.48 6.87
N ARG A 4 6.40 10.06 5.83
CA ARG A 4 5.42 10.91 5.13
C ARG A 4 4.33 11.33 6.11
N PHE A 5 3.91 12.60 6.06
CA PHE A 5 2.94 13.20 6.98
C PHE A 5 3.26 12.96 8.46
N GLU A 6 4.50 13.20 8.89
CA GLU A 6 4.95 12.90 10.26
C GLU A 6 4.06 13.56 11.33
N ALA A 7 3.62 14.79 11.12
CA ALA A 7 2.69 15.48 12.02
C ALA A 7 1.32 14.77 12.10
N LEU A 8 0.79 14.30 10.98
CA LEU A 8 -0.47 13.54 10.92
C LEU A 8 -0.34 12.17 11.58
N ASN A 9 0.80 11.48 11.38
CA ASN A 9 1.04 10.18 12.01
C ASN A 9 1.14 10.31 13.53
N ARG A 10 1.88 11.30 14.03
CA ARG A 10 1.96 11.58 15.48
C ARG A 10 0.60 11.92 16.07
N LEU A 11 -0.20 12.72 15.36
CA LEU A 11 -1.58 13.02 15.74
C LEU A 11 -2.39 11.72 15.83
N TRP A 12 -2.40 10.91 14.77
CA TRP A 12 -3.15 9.65 14.72
C TRP A 12 -2.76 8.66 15.83
N GLU A 13 -1.46 8.51 16.13
CA GLU A 13 -0.97 7.64 17.22
C GLU A 13 -1.44 8.14 18.60
N THR A 14 -1.27 9.43 18.88
CA THR A 14 -1.67 10.06 20.15
C THR A 14 -3.19 9.97 20.36
N VAL A 15 -3.94 10.05 19.27
CA VAL A 15 -5.40 10.00 19.26
C VAL A 15 -5.91 8.61 19.67
N ARG A 16 -5.20 7.53 19.29
CA ARG A 16 -5.63 6.13 19.47
C ARG A 16 -5.35 5.55 20.87
N GLU A 17 -4.35 6.05 21.60
CA GLU A 17 -3.96 5.49 22.91
C GLU A 17 -4.93 5.81 24.06
N SER A 18 -5.82 6.80 23.91
CA SER A 18 -6.59 7.35 25.04
C SER A 18 -7.91 6.67 25.37
N ASN A 19 -8.37 5.69 24.60
CA ASN A 19 -9.75 5.22 24.67
C ASN A 19 -9.91 4.10 25.71
N HIS A 20 -10.61 4.35 26.83
CA HIS A 20 -10.87 3.36 27.90
C HIS A 20 -12.37 3.33 28.23
N ASP A 21 -12.97 2.12 28.16
CA ASP A 21 -14.40 1.88 28.40
C ASP A 21 -14.82 2.17 29.86
N PHE A 22 -15.85 3.00 30.04
CA PHE A 22 -16.38 3.40 31.35
C PHE A 22 -17.58 2.57 31.80
N ARG A 23 -17.61 2.16 33.07
CA ARG A 23 -18.81 1.64 33.76
C ARG A 23 -19.07 2.40 35.07
N SER A 24 -20.29 2.90 35.24
CA SER A 24 -20.73 3.60 36.46
C SER A 24 -21.02 2.62 37.62
N SER A 25 -20.52 2.89 38.83
CA SER A 25 -20.95 2.20 40.05
C SER A 25 -22.16 2.90 40.69
N THR A 26 -23.09 2.12 41.26
CA THR A 26 -24.42 2.59 41.69
C THR A 26 -24.51 3.18 43.10
N ASP A 27 -23.60 2.88 44.02
CA ASP A 27 -23.63 3.41 45.40
C ASP A 27 -22.35 4.19 45.74
N ILE A 28 -22.45 5.52 45.82
CA ILE A 28 -21.29 6.43 46.02
C ILE A 28 -21.16 6.84 47.50
N PHE A 29 -22.28 7.05 48.20
CA PHE A 29 -22.31 7.47 49.60
C PHE A 29 -23.01 6.41 50.48
N PRO A 30 -22.43 6.02 51.62
CA PRO A 30 -23.02 5.01 52.49
C PRO A 30 -24.27 5.55 53.22
N ILE A 31 -25.30 4.72 53.32
CA ILE A 31 -26.54 5.07 54.05
C ILE A 31 -26.29 4.93 55.55
N LEU A 32 -26.75 5.91 56.34
CA LEU A 32 -26.71 5.84 57.80
C LEU A 32 -27.77 4.86 58.33
N ASP A 33 -27.33 3.71 58.85
CA ASP A 33 -28.20 2.74 59.50
C ASP A 33 -28.58 3.20 60.92
N VAL A 34 -29.77 3.78 61.03
CA VAL A 34 -30.31 4.32 62.29
C VAL A 34 -30.42 3.25 63.38
N GLU A 35 -30.79 2.01 63.04
CA GLU A 35 -30.94 0.95 64.04
C GLU A 35 -29.58 0.53 64.60
N LYS A 36 -28.60 0.33 63.71
CA LYS A 36 -27.24 -0.03 64.10
C LYS A 36 -26.60 1.06 64.96
N VAL A 37 -26.74 2.32 64.57
CA VAL A 37 -26.19 3.46 65.32
C VAL A 37 -26.90 3.60 66.67
N SER A 38 -28.23 3.46 66.71
CA SER A 38 -29.01 3.49 67.95
C SER A 38 -28.56 2.44 68.96
N ARG A 39 -28.33 1.20 68.51
CA ARG A 39 -27.80 0.11 69.36
C ARG A 39 -26.37 0.40 69.81
N SER A 40 -25.51 0.89 68.93
CA SER A 40 -24.10 1.18 69.26
C SER A 40 -23.93 2.30 70.28
N LEU A 41 -24.86 3.25 70.31
CA LEU A 41 -24.86 4.37 71.26
C LEU A 41 -25.74 4.08 72.49
N GLU A 42 -26.37 2.90 72.57
CA GLU A 42 -27.24 2.48 73.68
C GLU A 42 -28.36 3.51 73.97
N LEU A 43 -28.94 4.07 72.90
CA LEU A 43 -29.79 5.27 73.03
C LEU A 43 -31.04 5.05 73.89
N VAL A 44 -31.63 3.85 73.84
CA VAL A 44 -32.82 3.51 74.63
C VAL A 44 -32.48 3.37 76.11
N ASP A 45 -31.38 2.67 76.41
CA ASP A 45 -30.95 2.41 77.80
C ASP A 45 -30.51 3.71 78.47
N ARG A 46 -29.65 4.49 77.81
CA ARG A 46 -29.20 5.80 78.29
C ARG A 46 -30.33 6.82 78.36
N GLY A 47 -31.28 6.76 77.42
CA GLY A 47 -32.49 7.58 77.46
C GLY A 47 -33.31 7.29 78.70
N THR A 48 -33.54 6.00 79.00
CA THR A 48 -34.28 5.55 80.19
C THR A 48 -33.58 5.94 81.49
N GLU A 49 -32.27 5.72 81.57
CA GLU A 49 -31.44 6.09 82.73
C GLU A 49 -31.50 7.61 82.99
N ASN A 50 -31.18 8.44 81.99
CA ASN A 50 -31.22 9.90 82.11
C ASN A 50 -32.65 10.41 82.40
N GLY A 51 -33.67 9.75 81.84
CA GLY A 51 -35.07 10.06 82.11
C GLY A 51 -35.43 9.84 83.58
N SER A 52 -35.06 8.68 84.14
CA SER A 52 -35.29 8.36 85.56
C SER A 52 -34.59 9.34 86.52
N ALA A 53 -33.42 9.84 86.12
CA ALA A 53 -32.67 10.88 86.84
C ALA A 53 -33.20 12.30 86.59
N ASN A 54 -34.26 12.47 85.80
CA ASN A 54 -34.81 13.76 85.36
C ASN A 54 -33.76 14.69 84.71
N GLN A 55 -32.81 14.09 83.98
CA GLN A 55 -31.82 14.80 83.18
C GLN A 55 -32.20 14.74 81.69
N PRO A 56 -31.97 15.81 80.91
CA PRO A 56 -31.60 17.16 81.35
C PRO A 56 -32.76 17.88 82.05
N VAL A 57 -32.43 18.86 82.91
CA VAL A 57 -33.41 19.64 83.68
C VAL A 57 -34.34 20.45 82.77
N LYS A 58 -35.57 20.73 83.22
CA LYS A 58 -36.59 21.49 82.44
C LYS A 58 -36.09 22.83 81.87
N THR A 59 -35.17 23.50 82.55
CA THR A 59 -34.60 24.80 82.14
C THR A 59 -33.43 24.68 81.17
N ALA A 60 -32.97 23.46 80.86
CA ALA A 60 -31.87 23.23 79.94
C ALA A 60 -32.18 23.78 78.54
N ARG A 61 -31.17 24.38 77.92
CA ARG A 61 -31.25 25.01 76.60
C ARG A 61 -30.28 24.41 75.58
N ALA A 62 -29.39 23.52 76.03
CA ALA A 62 -28.36 22.88 75.22
C ALA A 62 -28.56 21.36 75.22
N LEU A 63 -28.04 20.71 74.18
CA LEU A 63 -28.02 19.26 74.04
C LEU A 63 -27.23 18.63 75.19
N ASP A 64 -27.75 17.52 75.73
CA ASP A 64 -27.00 16.72 76.70
C ASP A 64 -25.86 15.90 76.06
N ASP A 65 -25.08 15.20 76.89
CA ASP A 65 -23.93 14.42 76.41
C ASP A 65 -24.31 13.36 75.35
N VAL A 66 -25.46 12.67 75.52
CA VAL A 66 -25.90 11.63 74.58
C VAL A 66 -26.36 12.25 73.26
N GLU A 67 -27.12 13.34 73.33
CA GLU A 67 -27.52 14.11 72.16
C GLU A 67 -26.32 14.70 71.41
N GLN A 68 -25.31 15.20 72.12
CA GLN A 68 -24.04 15.66 71.53
C GLN A 68 -23.29 14.53 70.85
N ARG A 69 -23.27 13.31 71.43
CA ARG A 69 -22.66 12.13 70.79
C ARG A 69 -23.40 11.70 69.52
N ILE A 70 -24.73 11.79 69.48
CA ILE A 70 -25.52 11.56 68.26
C ILE A 70 -25.13 12.57 67.17
N VAL A 71 -25.12 13.87 67.50
CA VAL A 71 -24.76 14.93 66.55
C VAL A 71 -23.32 14.76 66.07
N ALA A 72 -22.38 14.49 66.97
CA ALA A 72 -20.98 14.26 66.63
C ALA A 72 -20.80 13.09 65.66
N LYS A 73 -21.57 12.00 65.83
CA LYS A 73 -21.51 10.85 64.92
C LYS A 73 -22.01 11.20 63.51
N VAL A 74 -23.10 11.95 63.40
CA VAL A 74 -23.63 12.39 62.10
C VAL A 74 -22.70 13.40 61.42
N GLU A 75 -22.09 14.30 62.19
CA GLU A 75 -21.09 15.24 61.70
C GLU A 75 -19.81 14.53 61.21
N GLU A 76 -19.40 13.42 61.83
CA GLU A 76 -18.32 12.56 61.36
C GLU A 76 -18.66 11.92 60.00
N GLU A 77 -19.84 11.32 59.86
CA GLU A 77 -20.29 10.72 58.59
C GLU A 77 -20.45 11.77 57.48
N LYS A 78 -20.90 12.99 57.83
CA LYS A 78 -20.96 14.13 56.90
C LYS A 78 -19.58 14.48 56.37
N LYS A 79 -18.57 14.58 57.25
CA LYS A 79 -17.18 14.89 56.86
C LYS A 79 -16.58 13.80 55.99
N ALA A 80 -16.78 12.52 56.35
CA ALA A 80 -16.30 11.39 55.55
C ALA A 80 -16.93 11.37 54.15
N SER A 81 -18.23 11.63 54.06
CA SER A 81 -18.95 11.71 52.78
C SER A 81 -18.50 12.90 51.94
N TYR A 82 -18.14 14.02 52.58
CA TYR A 82 -17.58 15.19 51.88
C TYR A 82 -16.17 14.89 51.32
N GLN A 83 -15.31 14.21 52.07
CA GLN A 83 -14.01 13.76 51.56
C GLN A 83 -14.17 12.85 50.34
N THR A 84 -15.15 11.94 50.39
CA THR A 84 -15.46 11.07 49.23
C THR A 84 -15.89 11.89 48.01
N LEU A 85 -16.68 12.96 48.20
CA LEU A 85 -17.06 13.87 47.12
C LEU A 85 -15.84 14.58 46.51
N GLU A 86 -14.95 15.10 47.34
CA GLU A 86 -13.72 15.77 46.90
C GLU A 86 -12.82 14.83 46.09
N ASP A 87 -12.60 13.60 46.58
CA ASP A 87 -11.83 12.58 45.85
C ASP A 87 -12.44 12.28 44.47
N ARG A 88 -13.78 12.14 44.40
CA ARG A 88 -14.48 11.93 43.13
C ARG A 88 -14.32 13.12 42.20
N PHE A 89 -14.37 14.34 42.71
CA PHE A 89 -14.20 15.56 41.93
C PHE A 89 -12.77 15.67 41.39
N HIS A 90 -11.76 15.37 42.19
CA HIS A 90 -10.37 15.30 41.74
C HIS A 90 -10.21 14.30 40.59
N HIS A 91 -10.77 13.09 40.70
CA HIS A 91 -10.74 12.12 39.61
C HIS A 91 -11.47 12.59 38.34
N PHE A 92 -12.59 13.31 38.46
CA PHE A 92 -13.23 13.91 37.29
C PHE A 92 -12.36 15.00 36.66
N SER A 93 -11.73 15.85 37.46
CA SER A 93 -10.81 16.89 36.98
C SER A 93 -9.59 16.30 36.26
N GLU A 94 -9.00 15.23 36.78
CA GLU A 94 -7.91 14.50 36.11
C GLU A 94 -8.37 13.91 34.77
N ARG A 95 -9.53 13.26 34.72
CA ARG A 95 -10.09 12.72 33.48
C ARG A 95 -10.32 13.79 32.42
N LEU A 96 -10.88 14.93 32.82
CA LEU A 96 -11.13 16.05 31.90
C LEU A 96 -9.82 16.64 31.35
N ARG A 97 -8.77 16.72 32.19
CA ARG A 97 -7.43 17.15 31.75
C ARG A 97 -6.81 16.14 30.77
N ASN A 98 -6.97 14.84 31.02
CA ASN A 98 -6.44 13.77 30.17
C ASN A 98 -7.07 13.70 28.76
N LEU A 99 -8.23 14.33 28.55
CA LEU A 99 -8.80 14.47 27.19
C LEU A 99 -7.94 15.37 26.29
N ASP A 100 -7.15 16.29 26.87
CA ASP A 100 -6.14 17.15 26.23
C ASP A 100 -6.57 17.77 24.87
N PHE A 101 -7.73 18.43 24.84
CA PHE A 101 -8.22 19.04 23.61
C PHE A 101 -7.26 20.09 23.03
N GLU A 102 -6.56 20.87 23.87
CA GLU A 102 -5.61 21.89 23.40
C GLU A 102 -4.41 21.27 22.67
N GLY A 103 -3.84 20.19 23.22
CA GLY A 103 -2.78 19.44 22.55
C GLY A 103 -3.24 18.90 21.20
N GLN A 104 -4.43 18.29 21.15
CA GLN A 104 -5.00 17.76 19.91
C GLN A 104 -5.24 18.85 18.86
N PHE A 105 -5.80 19.99 19.25
CA PHE A 105 -5.99 21.12 18.34
C PHE A 105 -4.66 21.70 17.84
N GLY A 106 -3.63 21.71 18.69
CA GLY A 106 -2.27 22.07 18.27
C GLY A 106 -1.71 21.16 17.19
N LEU A 107 -1.85 19.86 17.36
CA LEU A 107 -1.42 18.84 16.41
C LEU A 107 -2.21 18.90 15.10
N ILE A 108 -3.53 19.12 15.15
CA ILE A 108 -4.37 19.33 13.95
C ILE A 108 -3.87 20.54 13.15
N ARG A 109 -3.62 21.68 13.79
CA ARG A 109 -3.09 22.86 13.09
C ARG A 109 -1.73 22.61 12.45
N GLN A 110 -0.86 21.86 13.12
CA GLN A 110 0.45 21.50 12.57
C GLN A 110 0.32 20.58 11.35
N ALA A 111 -0.50 19.52 11.43
CA ALA A 111 -0.76 18.63 10.31
C ALA A 111 -1.42 19.39 9.13
N ASN A 112 -2.32 20.34 9.44
CA ASN A 112 -2.95 21.19 8.44
C ASN A 112 -1.95 22.11 7.73
N ALA A 113 -0.93 22.60 8.43
CA ALA A 113 0.08 23.46 7.83
C ALA A 113 1.02 22.72 6.86
N THR A 114 1.33 21.44 7.13
CA THR A 114 2.35 20.71 6.35
C THR A 114 1.79 19.78 5.28
N SER A 115 0.63 19.14 5.50
CA SER A 115 0.19 18.04 4.61
C SER A 115 0.00 18.46 3.15
N LEU A 116 -0.52 19.66 2.90
CA LEU A 116 -0.65 20.17 1.53
C LEU A 116 0.72 20.40 0.87
N SER A 117 1.68 20.94 1.63
CA SER A 117 3.04 21.18 1.14
C SER A 117 3.77 19.87 0.86
N ASP A 118 3.63 18.88 1.75
CA ASP A 118 4.23 17.56 1.60
C ASP A 118 3.68 16.85 0.35
N PHE A 119 2.36 16.93 0.13
CA PHE A 119 1.72 16.39 -1.07
C PHE A 119 2.23 17.07 -2.34
N LYS A 120 2.30 18.41 -2.35
CA LYS A 120 2.84 19.19 -3.49
C LYS A 120 4.29 18.83 -3.79
N ALA A 121 5.11 18.64 -2.76
CA ALA A 121 6.51 18.27 -2.92
C ALA A 121 6.66 16.91 -3.63
N GLU A 122 5.85 15.91 -3.25
CA GLU A 122 5.88 14.60 -3.90
C GLU A 122 5.36 14.66 -5.34
N ALA A 123 4.31 15.44 -5.61
CA ALA A 123 3.80 15.66 -6.97
C ALA A 123 4.83 16.33 -7.88
N ASN A 124 5.49 17.40 -7.40
CA ASN A 124 6.51 18.10 -8.18
C ASN A 124 7.73 17.22 -8.46
N LYS A 125 8.12 16.38 -7.51
CA LYS A 125 9.21 15.41 -7.70
C LYS A 125 8.89 14.39 -8.80
N GLY A 126 7.65 13.91 -8.86
CA GLY A 126 7.21 13.04 -9.93
C GLY A 126 7.16 13.75 -11.28
N GLU A 127 6.73 15.02 -11.30
CA GLU A 127 6.74 15.87 -12.50
C GLU A 127 8.15 16.05 -13.08
N ASP A 128 9.13 16.39 -12.25
CA ASP A 128 10.54 16.54 -12.64
C ASP A 128 11.11 15.23 -13.21
N GLU A 129 10.77 14.10 -12.61
CA GLU A 129 11.19 12.78 -13.09
C GLU A 129 10.58 12.46 -14.47
N LEU A 130 9.29 12.72 -14.64
CA LEU A 130 8.59 12.51 -15.91
C LEU A 130 9.09 13.45 -17.00
N HIS A 131 9.46 14.69 -16.68
CA HIS A 131 10.12 15.59 -17.62
C HIS A 131 11.41 14.99 -18.18
N GLY A 132 12.26 14.42 -17.32
CA GLY A 132 13.48 13.73 -17.74
C GLY A 132 13.20 12.55 -18.66
N LEU A 133 12.24 11.70 -18.27
CA LEU A 133 11.84 10.52 -19.06
C LEU A 133 11.18 10.89 -20.40
N ARG A 134 10.38 11.96 -20.44
CA ARG A 134 9.75 12.44 -21.68
C ARG A 134 10.78 12.97 -22.65
N ARG A 135 11.78 13.71 -22.17
CA ARG A 135 12.92 14.17 -22.99
C ARG A 135 13.71 13.01 -23.56
N ASP A 136 14.01 12.01 -22.75
CA ASP A 136 14.66 10.76 -23.18
C ASP A 136 13.86 10.04 -24.27
N LEU A 137 12.52 9.98 -24.11
CA LEU A 137 11.61 9.41 -25.09
C LEU A 137 11.63 10.22 -26.40
N GLN A 138 11.57 11.55 -26.32
CA GLN A 138 11.62 12.43 -27.48
C GLN A 138 12.91 12.23 -28.28
N VAL A 139 14.07 12.15 -27.61
CA VAL A 139 15.36 11.88 -28.28
C VAL A 139 15.31 10.55 -29.05
N ALA A 140 14.68 9.51 -28.50
CA ALA A 140 14.51 8.23 -29.19
C ALA A 140 13.50 8.29 -30.35
N GLU A 141 12.45 9.12 -30.23
CA GLU A 141 11.48 9.38 -31.31
C GLU A 141 12.16 10.10 -32.48
N ASP A 142 12.96 11.13 -32.18
CA ASP A 142 13.76 11.86 -33.16
C ASP A 142 14.82 10.97 -33.81
N GLU A 143 15.49 10.10 -33.04
CA GLU A 143 16.43 9.12 -33.57
C GLU A 143 15.76 8.20 -34.62
N LEU A 144 14.57 7.68 -34.33
CA LEU A 144 13.82 6.83 -35.28
C LEU A 144 13.37 7.62 -36.52
N ALA A 145 12.90 8.86 -36.33
CA ALA A 145 12.47 9.72 -37.43
C ALA A 145 13.64 10.07 -38.36
N ASN A 146 14.79 10.44 -37.79
CA ASN A 146 16.03 10.71 -38.51
C ASN A 146 16.51 9.46 -39.25
N PHE A 147 16.52 8.30 -38.58
CA PHE A 147 16.88 7.03 -39.20
C PHE A 147 16.00 6.70 -40.41
N LYS A 148 14.67 6.87 -40.30
CA LYS A 148 13.74 6.66 -41.41
C LYS A 148 13.98 7.63 -42.56
N ARG A 149 14.28 8.90 -42.26
CA ARG A 149 14.55 9.94 -43.27
C ARG A 149 15.86 9.68 -44.02
N ASP A 150 16.94 9.39 -43.29
CA ASP A 150 18.27 9.15 -43.85
C ASP A 150 18.30 7.88 -44.72
N HIS A 151 17.46 6.90 -44.41
CA HIS A 151 17.39 5.63 -45.10
C HIS A 151 16.16 5.45 -46.01
N ASN A 152 15.28 6.46 -46.12
CA ASN A 152 14.06 6.45 -46.92
C ASN A 152 13.14 5.24 -46.61
N LEU A 153 12.91 4.99 -45.33
CA LEU A 153 12.13 3.85 -44.84
C LEU A 153 10.72 4.29 -44.41
N ASN A 154 9.70 3.83 -45.13
CA ASN A 154 8.28 4.16 -44.88
C ASN A 154 7.48 3.01 -44.22
N ARG A 155 8.16 2.09 -43.55
CA ARG A 155 7.56 0.92 -42.87
C ARG A 155 7.95 0.88 -41.40
N ALA A 156 7.26 0.07 -40.59
CA ALA A 156 7.70 -0.29 -39.24
C ALA A 156 8.91 -1.25 -39.30
N ALA A 157 9.73 -1.29 -38.25
CA ALA A 157 10.80 -2.28 -38.19
C ALA A 157 10.22 -3.64 -37.80
N LYS A 158 10.85 -4.70 -38.31
CA LYS A 158 10.49 -6.07 -37.94
C LYS A 158 11.19 -6.40 -36.65
N ILE A 159 10.46 -6.33 -35.54
CA ILE A 159 10.92 -6.80 -34.24
C ILE A 159 10.46 -8.24 -34.05
N THR A 160 11.42 -9.17 -34.07
CA THR A 160 11.16 -10.58 -33.77
C THR A 160 10.92 -10.75 -32.27
N SER A 161 9.75 -11.27 -31.90
CA SER A 161 9.46 -11.62 -30.51
C SER A 161 10.32 -12.81 -30.05
N PRO A 162 10.56 -12.97 -28.74
CA PRO A 162 11.34 -14.11 -28.22
C PRO A 162 10.77 -15.47 -28.65
N ALA A 163 9.44 -15.62 -28.66
CA ALA A 163 8.76 -16.84 -29.08
C ALA A 163 8.96 -17.15 -30.58
N LEU A 164 8.86 -16.14 -31.44
CA LEU A 164 9.12 -16.31 -32.87
C LEU A 164 10.61 -16.59 -33.14
N TRP A 165 11.51 -15.99 -32.37
CA TRP A 165 12.94 -16.25 -32.46
C TRP A 165 13.28 -17.69 -32.08
N PHE A 166 12.66 -18.21 -31.02
CA PHE A 166 12.74 -19.63 -30.65
C PHE A 166 12.26 -20.55 -31.77
N PHE A 167 11.06 -20.27 -32.33
CA PHE A 167 10.51 -21.07 -33.44
C PHE A 167 11.45 -21.13 -34.66
N LYS A 168 12.06 -20.00 -35.03
CA LYS A 168 13.01 -19.92 -36.16
C LYS A 168 14.28 -20.74 -35.91
N ILE A 169 14.83 -20.69 -34.70
CA ILE A 169 15.98 -21.52 -34.33
C ILE A 169 15.61 -23.00 -34.32
N SER A 170 14.44 -23.36 -33.76
CA SER A 170 13.95 -24.73 -33.80
C SER A 170 13.76 -25.23 -35.24
N PHE A 171 13.32 -24.37 -36.16
CA PHE A 171 13.22 -24.71 -37.58
C PHE A 171 14.59 -24.99 -38.21
N VAL A 172 15.61 -24.19 -37.94
CA VAL A 172 16.99 -24.46 -38.39
C VAL A 172 17.51 -25.80 -37.83
N ILE A 173 17.30 -26.07 -36.54
CA ILE A 173 17.70 -27.35 -35.93
C ILE A 173 16.95 -28.51 -36.58
N PHE A 174 15.66 -28.35 -36.86
CA PHE A 174 14.85 -29.33 -37.55
C PHE A 174 15.40 -29.63 -38.96
N LEU A 175 15.79 -28.61 -39.73
CA LEU A 175 16.43 -28.80 -41.03
C LEU A 175 17.72 -29.60 -40.91
N ILE A 176 18.59 -29.28 -39.94
CA ILE A 176 19.84 -30.02 -39.70
C ILE A 176 19.56 -31.49 -39.37
N LEU A 177 18.58 -31.78 -38.52
CA LEU A 177 18.23 -33.14 -38.13
C LEU A 177 17.70 -33.95 -39.31
N VAL A 178 16.77 -33.39 -40.09
CA VAL A 178 16.19 -34.07 -41.26
C VAL A 178 17.28 -34.30 -42.32
N GLU A 179 18.09 -33.30 -42.60
CA GLU A 179 19.19 -33.40 -43.56
C GLU A 179 20.21 -34.45 -43.12
N THR A 180 20.57 -34.48 -41.83
CA THR A 180 21.45 -35.52 -41.27
C THR A 180 20.87 -36.92 -41.44
N VAL A 181 19.58 -37.12 -41.17
CA VAL A 181 18.93 -38.43 -41.32
C VAL A 181 18.89 -38.86 -42.79
N MET A 182 18.55 -37.94 -43.69
CA MET A 182 18.46 -38.24 -45.12
C MET A 182 19.86 -38.53 -45.68
N ASN A 183 20.82 -37.64 -45.48
CA ASN A 183 22.21 -37.83 -45.92
C ASN A 183 22.86 -39.06 -45.27
N GLY A 184 22.60 -39.28 -43.98
CA GLY A 184 23.18 -40.40 -43.23
C GLY A 184 22.72 -41.76 -43.72
N LYS A 185 21.44 -41.90 -44.10
CA LYS A 185 20.94 -43.14 -44.73
C LYS A 185 21.65 -43.44 -46.05
N PHE A 186 21.85 -42.42 -46.89
CA PHE A 186 22.50 -42.61 -48.18
C PHE A 186 24.02 -42.80 -48.09
N LEU A 187 24.68 -42.21 -47.09
CA LEU A 187 26.12 -42.37 -46.85
C LEU A 187 26.45 -43.68 -46.11
N ALA A 188 25.54 -44.19 -45.28
CA ALA A 188 25.73 -45.46 -44.57
C ALA A 188 25.80 -46.67 -45.52
N GLU A 189 25.20 -46.58 -46.71
CA GLU A 189 25.30 -47.63 -47.75
C GLU A 189 26.74 -47.76 -48.31
N GLY A 190 27.56 -46.70 -48.23
CA GLY A 190 28.94 -46.68 -48.76
C GLY A 190 30.04 -46.59 -47.70
N SER A 191 29.76 -46.77 -46.40
CA SER A 191 30.75 -46.63 -45.32
C SER A 191 31.12 -47.99 -44.69
N GLU A 192 32.42 -48.26 -44.50
CA GLU A 192 32.92 -49.46 -43.79
C GLU A 192 32.48 -49.51 -42.32
N GLN A 193 32.21 -48.35 -41.71
CA GLN A 193 31.72 -48.23 -40.32
C GLN A 193 30.18 -48.31 -40.22
N GLY A 194 29.51 -48.63 -41.34
CA GLY A 194 28.06 -48.75 -41.43
C GLY A 194 27.33 -47.47 -41.04
N LEU A 195 26.22 -47.62 -40.31
CA LEU A 195 25.34 -46.50 -39.95
C LEU A 195 26.03 -45.43 -39.09
N LEU A 196 27.00 -45.80 -38.24
CA LEU A 196 27.70 -44.87 -37.36
C LEU A 196 28.61 -43.90 -38.14
N GLY A 197 29.38 -44.40 -39.11
CA GLY A 197 30.24 -43.57 -39.96
C GLY A 197 29.44 -42.64 -40.87
N GLY A 198 28.41 -43.18 -41.53
CA GLY A 198 27.54 -42.39 -42.43
C GLY A 198 26.80 -41.25 -41.71
N VAL A 199 26.36 -41.46 -40.47
CA VAL A 199 25.70 -40.40 -39.67
C VAL A 199 26.70 -39.31 -39.26
N LEU A 200 27.91 -39.64 -38.84
CA LEU A 200 28.92 -38.64 -38.46
C LEU A 200 29.29 -37.74 -39.65
N GLU A 201 29.49 -38.34 -40.83
CA GLU A 201 29.76 -37.59 -42.06
C GLU A 201 28.55 -36.74 -42.46
N ALA A 202 27.33 -37.28 -42.38
CA ALA A 202 26.10 -36.55 -42.68
C ALA A 202 25.89 -35.32 -41.78
N VAL A 203 26.24 -35.40 -40.50
CA VAL A 203 26.19 -34.23 -39.59
C VAL A 203 27.11 -33.12 -40.09
N ILE A 204 28.35 -33.45 -40.48
CA ILE A 204 29.32 -32.47 -40.96
C ILE A 204 28.80 -31.81 -42.24
N PHE A 205 28.31 -32.59 -43.19
CA PHE A 205 27.74 -32.06 -44.43
C PHE A 205 26.50 -31.20 -44.18
N ALA A 206 25.59 -31.60 -43.29
CA ALA A 206 24.41 -30.82 -42.92
C ALA A 206 24.80 -29.49 -42.26
N LEU A 207 25.76 -29.50 -41.33
CA LEU A 207 26.27 -28.30 -40.66
C LEU A 207 26.94 -27.34 -41.63
N VAL A 208 27.76 -27.85 -42.55
CA VAL A 208 28.38 -27.02 -43.59
C VAL A 208 27.29 -26.46 -44.51
N ASN A 209 26.37 -27.30 -44.99
CA ASN A 209 25.34 -26.93 -45.96
C ASN A 209 24.40 -25.83 -45.44
N ILE A 210 23.92 -25.98 -44.22
CA ILE A 210 23.03 -25.01 -43.57
C ILE A 210 23.83 -23.82 -43.01
N GLY A 211 25.03 -24.05 -42.48
CA GLY A 211 25.85 -23.03 -41.83
C GLY A 211 26.29 -21.89 -42.76
N TYR A 212 26.81 -22.20 -43.96
CA TYR A 212 27.17 -21.13 -44.90
C TYR A 212 25.92 -20.44 -45.45
N ALA A 213 24.81 -21.17 -45.62
CA ALA A 213 23.55 -20.61 -46.13
C ALA A 213 23.03 -19.52 -45.18
N ILE A 214 23.04 -19.79 -43.87
CA ILE A 214 22.68 -18.82 -42.83
C ILE A 214 23.66 -17.64 -42.82
N LEU A 215 24.98 -17.90 -42.85
CA LEU A 215 25.99 -16.83 -42.84
C LEU A 215 25.84 -15.87 -44.02
N LEU A 216 25.73 -16.42 -45.24
CA LEU A 216 25.57 -15.63 -46.45
C LEU A 216 24.20 -14.96 -46.51
N ALA A 217 23.13 -15.57 -45.98
CA ALA A 217 21.82 -14.93 -45.87
C ALA A 217 21.88 -13.64 -45.03
N PHE A 218 22.54 -13.69 -43.87
CA PHE A 218 22.69 -12.50 -43.01
C PHE A 218 23.44 -11.35 -43.68
N ILE A 219 24.45 -11.66 -44.50
CA ILE A 219 25.22 -10.64 -45.25
C ILE A 219 24.39 -10.14 -46.44
N CYS A 220 23.84 -11.07 -47.21
CA CYS A 220 23.10 -10.82 -48.45
C CYS A 220 21.89 -9.93 -48.22
N VAL A 221 21.02 -10.28 -47.26
CA VAL A 221 19.77 -9.57 -47.01
C VAL A 221 20.01 -8.11 -46.61
N ARG A 222 21.08 -7.85 -45.84
CA ARG A 222 21.47 -6.50 -45.39
C ARG A 222 22.01 -5.62 -46.52
N LEU A 223 22.67 -6.24 -47.50
CA LEU A 223 23.24 -5.54 -48.65
C LEU A 223 22.18 -5.26 -49.72
N ILE A 224 21.31 -6.24 -50.03
CA ILE A 224 20.26 -6.12 -51.04
C ILE A 224 19.21 -5.06 -50.69
N VAL A 225 18.86 -4.93 -49.41
CA VAL A 225 17.85 -3.97 -48.95
C VAL A 225 18.43 -2.57 -48.69
N HIS A 226 19.75 -2.41 -48.81
CA HIS A 226 20.39 -1.12 -48.56
C HIS A 226 20.01 -0.06 -49.62
N ARG A 227 19.90 1.21 -49.21
CA ARG A 227 19.62 2.36 -50.11
C ARG A 227 20.66 2.55 -51.24
N SER A 228 21.89 2.08 -51.08
CA SER A 228 23.01 2.40 -51.98
C SER A 228 23.04 1.39 -53.11
N ALA A 229 22.96 1.84 -54.36
CA ALA A 229 23.00 0.97 -55.54
C ALA A 229 24.24 0.06 -55.55
N PHE A 230 25.40 0.57 -55.11
CA PHE A 230 26.62 -0.22 -54.98
C PHE A 230 26.46 -1.37 -53.97
N ARG A 231 25.93 -1.10 -52.77
CA ARG A 231 25.70 -2.15 -51.75
C ARG A 231 24.68 -3.18 -52.23
N ARG A 232 23.65 -2.77 -52.97
CA ARG A 232 22.68 -3.68 -53.59
C ARG A 232 23.34 -4.60 -54.60
N PHE A 233 24.24 -4.07 -55.44
CA PHE A 233 25.00 -4.85 -56.40
C PHE A 233 25.92 -5.86 -55.71
N VAL A 234 26.65 -5.46 -54.66
CA VAL A 234 27.46 -6.39 -53.86
C VAL A 234 26.58 -7.47 -53.22
N GLY A 235 25.38 -7.11 -52.72
CA GLY A 235 24.42 -8.07 -52.19
C GLY A 235 23.98 -9.12 -53.23
N PHE A 236 23.76 -8.69 -54.48
CA PHE A 236 23.47 -9.59 -55.59
C PHE A 236 24.66 -10.53 -55.89
N LEU A 237 25.90 -10.02 -55.87
CA LEU A 237 27.08 -10.87 -56.02
C LEU A 237 27.21 -11.89 -54.88
N VAL A 238 26.91 -11.52 -53.64
CA VAL A 238 26.89 -12.45 -52.50
C VAL A 238 25.80 -13.51 -52.67
N PHE A 239 24.64 -13.15 -53.21
CA PHE A 239 23.58 -14.11 -53.54
C PHE A 239 24.03 -15.12 -54.62
N LEU A 240 24.68 -14.65 -55.68
CA LEU A 240 25.25 -15.53 -56.70
C LEU A 240 26.36 -16.44 -56.13
N ALA A 241 27.21 -15.91 -55.27
CA ALA A 241 28.23 -16.69 -54.57
C ALA A 241 27.60 -17.77 -53.68
N TYR A 242 26.52 -17.45 -52.98
CA TYR A 242 25.72 -18.42 -52.22
C TYR A 242 25.22 -19.57 -53.11
N LEU A 243 24.57 -19.25 -54.25
CA LEU A 243 24.06 -20.28 -55.16
C LEU A 243 25.20 -21.17 -55.70
N ALA A 244 26.33 -20.57 -56.07
CA ALA A 244 27.50 -21.30 -56.54
C ALA A 244 28.05 -22.26 -55.47
N VAL A 245 28.23 -21.77 -54.25
CA VAL A 245 28.72 -22.58 -53.11
C VAL A 245 27.73 -23.70 -52.78
N ALA A 246 26.42 -23.42 -52.82
CA ALA A 246 25.39 -24.42 -52.59
C ALA A 246 25.42 -25.54 -53.62
N VAL A 247 25.54 -25.21 -54.90
CA VAL A 247 25.68 -26.21 -55.96
C VAL A 247 26.96 -27.02 -55.79
N ILE A 248 28.11 -26.36 -55.51
CA ILE A 248 29.40 -27.04 -55.34
C ILE A 248 29.38 -28.02 -54.17
N ILE A 249 28.88 -27.63 -53.00
CA ILE A 249 28.85 -28.48 -51.80
C ILE A 249 27.92 -29.68 -52.00
N ASN A 250 26.74 -29.46 -52.59
CA ASN A 250 25.80 -30.55 -52.83
C ASN A 250 26.28 -31.49 -53.96
N LEU A 251 26.99 -30.98 -54.98
CA LEU A 251 27.67 -31.82 -55.98
C LEU A 251 28.82 -32.62 -55.34
N ALA A 252 29.60 -32.01 -54.46
CA ALA A 252 30.68 -32.69 -53.75
C ALA A 252 30.14 -33.86 -52.92
N LEU A 253 29.03 -33.66 -52.21
CA LEU A 253 28.35 -34.71 -51.45
C LEU A 253 27.82 -35.83 -52.36
N ALA A 254 27.22 -35.48 -53.50
CA ALA A 254 26.71 -36.45 -54.47
C ALA A 254 27.83 -37.33 -55.05
N HIS A 255 28.95 -36.73 -55.46
CA HIS A 255 30.14 -37.47 -55.93
C HIS A 255 30.77 -38.31 -54.81
N TYR A 256 30.86 -37.75 -53.60
CA TYR A 256 31.41 -38.45 -52.45
C TYR A 256 30.66 -39.75 -52.17
N ARG A 257 29.33 -39.74 -52.27
CA ARG A 257 28.53 -40.96 -52.10
C ARG A 257 28.85 -42.03 -53.14
N GLU A 258 28.88 -41.69 -54.43
CA GLU A 258 29.15 -42.69 -55.49
C GLU A 258 30.56 -43.28 -55.38
N ILE A 259 31.53 -42.49 -54.94
CA ILE A 259 32.90 -42.95 -54.74
C ILE A 259 32.99 -43.84 -53.49
N ALA A 260 32.32 -43.45 -52.41
CA ALA A 260 32.27 -44.22 -51.16
C ALA A 260 31.68 -45.63 -51.39
N GLU A 261 30.74 -45.79 -52.31
CA GLU A 261 30.18 -47.10 -52.69
C GLU A 261 31.20 -48.05 -53.35
N VAL A 262 32.21 -47.51 -54.05
CA VAL A 262 33.14 -48.30 -54.88
C VAL A 262 34.53 -48.47 -54.24
N SER A 263 35.07 -47.44 -53.59
CA SER A 263 36.36 -47.53 -52.87
C SER A 263 36.55 -46.37 -51.89
N PHE A 264 36.88 -46.69 -50.63
CA PHE A 264 37.00 -45.70 -49.55
C PHE A 264 38.37 -45.00 -49.51
N SER A 265 39.44 -45.66 -49.98
CA SER A 265 40.80 -45.10 -49.89
C SER A 265 41.00 -43.93 -50.86
N GLY A 266 41.11 -42.72 -50.32
CA GLY A 266 41.34 -41.51 -51.12
C GLY A 266 40.08 -40.85 -51.69
N ALA A 267 38.89 -41.23 -51.22
CA ALA A 267 37.60 -40.73 -51.71
C ALA A 267 37.54 -39.19 -51.82
N GLY A 268 38.07 -38.46 -50.84
CA GLY A 268 38.10 -36.99 -50.88
C GLY A 268 38.91 -36.38 -52.03
N VAL A 269 40.04 -37.00 -52.40
CA VAL A 269 40.88 -36.53 -53.52
C VAL A 269 40.18 -36.79 -54.85
N GLU A 270 39.54 -37.95 -54.98
CA GLU A 270 38.77 -38.34 -56.17
C GLU A 270 37.53 -37.46 -56.36
N VAL A 271 36.83 -37.07 -55.28
CA VAL A 271 35.71 -36.09 -55.34
C VAL A 271 36.19 -34.77 -55.94
N ILE A 272 37.34 -34.26 -55.49
CA ILE A 272 37.91 -33.01 -56.00
C ILE A 272 38.31 -33.17 -57.47
N HIS A 273 38.84 -34.34 -57.86
CA HIS A 273 39.18 -34.63 -59.25
C HIS A 273 37.93 -34.63 -60.15
N ARG A 274 36.88 -35.37 -59.78
CA ARG A 274 35.62 -35.44 -60.55
C ARG A 274 34.88 -34.11 -60.61
N LEU A 275 34.88 -33.32 -59.53
CA LEU A 275 34.32 -31.97 -59.56
C LEU A 275 35.00 -31.06 -60.60
N LYS A 276 36.28 -31.30 -60.92
CA LYS A 276 37.01 -30.52 -61.93
C LYS A 276 36.85 -31.06 -63.34
N THR A 277 36.83 -32.39 -63.51
CA THR A 277 36.86 -33.04 -64.82
C THR A 277 35.47 -33.38 -65.37
N ALA A 278 34.52 -33.73 -64.50
CA ALA A 278 33.16 -34.13 -64.86
C ALA A 278 32.14 -33.76 -63.75
N PRO A 279 31.93 -32.45 -63.47
CA PRO A 279 31.12 -32.00 -62.32
C PRO A 279 29.68 -32.53 -62.33
N LEU A 280 29.07 -32.69 -63.51
CA LEU A 280 27.70 -33.20 -63.68
C LEU A 280 27.64 -34.69 -64.05
N GLY A 281 28.77 -35.40 -63.97
CA GLY A 281 28.89 -36.82 -64.33
C GLY A 281 28.39 -37.77 -63.25
N LEU A 282 27.20 -37.52 -62.68
CA LEU A 282 26.55 -38.39 -61.69
C LEU A 282 25.83 -39.53 -62.40
N VAL A 283 26.06 -40.77 -61.97
CA VAL A 283 25.55 -41.97 -62.64
C VAL A 283 24.30 -42.55 -61.93
N ASP A 284 24.19 -42.40 -60.61
CA ASP A 284 23.06 -42.92 -59.83
C ASP A 284 21.98 -41.84 -59.58
N LEU A 285 20.71 -42.21 -59.77
CA LEU A 285 19.54 -41.39 -59.48
C LEU A 285 19.49 -40.97 -58.01
N LYS A 286 19.93 -41.82 -57.08
CA LYS A 286 19.97 -41.47 -55.65
C LYS A 286 20.95 -40.30 -55.37
N SER A 287 22.04 -40.15 -56.15
CA SER A 287 22.98 -39.02 -56.05
C SER A 287 22.34 -37.71 -56.50
N TRP A 288 21.53 -37.77 -57.57
CA TRP A 288 20.73 -36.63 -58.03
C TRP A 288 19.66 -36.21 -57.00
N LEU A 289 19.05 -37.17 -56.29
CA LEU A 289 18.11 -36.88 -55.21
C LEU A 289 18.80 -36.18 -54.03
N LEU A 290 19.99 -36.64 -53.62
CA LEU A 290 20.78 -35.99 -52.58
C LEU A 290 21.17 -34.56 -52.93
N LEU A 291 21.63 -34.34 -54.17
CA LEU A 291 21.94 -33.01 -54.68
C LEU A 291 20.72 -32.07 -54.54
N GLY A 292 19.56 -32.50 -55.05
CA GLY A 292 18.35 -31.69 -55.06
C GLY A 292 17.82 -31.40 -53.66
N LEU A 293 17.84 -32.41 -52.79
CA LEU A 293 17.36 -32.30 -51.41
C LEU A 293 18.27 -31.40 -50.56
N GLY A 294 19.59 -31.58 -50.64
CA GLY A 294 20.52 -30.73 -49.90
C GLY A 294 20.51 -29.29 -50.42
N PHE A 295 20.30 -29.08 -51.73
CA PHE A 295 20.07 -27.74 -52.27
C PHE A 295 18.76 -27.12 -51.72
N LEU A 296 17.68 -27.91 -51.63
CA LEU A 296 16.40 -27.46 -51.07
C LEU A 296 16.53 -27.05 -49.60
N PHE A 297 17.22 -27.84 -48.78
CA PHE A 297 17.46 -27.49 -47.37
C PHE A 297 18.33 -26.25 -47.20
N SER A 298 19.35 -26.08 -48.04
CA SER A 298 20.16 -24.86 -48.07
C SER A 298 19.30 -23.63 -48.40
N VAL A 299 18.43 -23.72 -49.43
CA VAL A 299 17.50 -22.64 -49.80
C VAL A 299 16.50 -22.34 -48.67
N ALA A 300 15.93 -23.37 -48.03
CA ALA A 300 15.02 -23.21 -46.91
C ALA A 300 15.70 -22.49 -45.73
N ALA A 301 16.92 -22.89 -45.36
CA ALA A 301 17.72 -22.25 -44.32
C ALA A 301 18.08 -20.80 -44.68
N PHE A 302 18.47 -20.54 -45.93
CA PHE A 302 18.77 -19.20 -46.43
C PHE A 302 17.54 -18.28 -46.33
N ALA A 303 16.37 -18.76 -46.74
CA ALA A 303 15.12 -18.01 -46.69
C ALA A 303 14.67 -17.71 -45.25
N ASP A 304 14.76 -18.69 -44.35
CA ASP A 304 14.42 -18.46 -42.94
C ASP A 304 15.38 -17.45 -42.28
N ALA A 305 16.69 -17.60 -42.52
CA ALA A 305 17.73 -16.69 -42.02
C ALA A 305 17.52 -15.24 -42.48
N CYS A 306 17.13 -15.02 -43.74
CA CYS A 306 16.81 -13.70 -44.27
C CYS A 306 15.65 -13.01 -43.52
N SER A 307 14.75 -13.78 -42.90
CA SER A 307 13.59 -13.25 -42.19
C SER A 307 13.73 -13.27 -40.65
N MET A 308 14.89 -13.67 -40.10
CA MET A 308 15.10 -13.74 -38.65
C MET A 308 15.11 -12.38 -37.95
N THR A 309 15.56 -11.33 -38.63
CA THR A 309 15.65 -9.97 -38.10
C THR A 309 15.25 -8.96 -39.18
N ASP A 310 15.08 -7.69 -38.81
CA ASP A 310 14.85 -6.66 -39.82
C ASP A 310 16.01 -6.65 -40.85
N PRO A 311 15.70 -6.74 -42.15
CA PRO A 311 16.71 -6.71 -43.21
C PRO A 311 17.60 -5.47 -43.18
N TYR A 312 17.08 -4.34 -42.70
CA TYR A 312 17.79 -3.09 -42.69
C TYR A 312 18.67 -2.97 -41.43
N PRO A 313 20.00 -2.89 -41.57
CA PRO A 313 20.91 -2.84 -40.42
C PRO A 313 20.57 -1.70 -39.47
N GLY A 314 20.47 -1.99 -38.17
CA GLY A 314 20.21 -0.99 -37.13
C GLY A 314 18.75 -0.62 -36.90
N PHE A 315 17.84 -0.89 -37.85
CA PHE A 315 16.46 -0.39 -37.77
C PHE A 315 15.66 -0.98 -36.59
N ALA A 316 15.70 -2.31 -36.44
CA ALA A 316 15.09 -2.99 -35.30
C ALA A 316 15.74 -2.58 -33.96
N GLY A 317 17.01 -2.19 -33.97
CA GLY A 317 17.70 -1.72 -32.76
C GLY A 317 17.17 -0.37 -32.28
N THR A 318 17.00 0.58 -33.20
CA THR A 318 16.42 1.90 -32.91
C THR A 318 14.98 1.78 -32.42
N GLU A 319 14.15 0.96 -33.07
CA GLU A 319 12.76 0.77 -32.63
C GLU A 319 12.67 0.05 -31.28
N LYS A 320 13.55 -0.91 -30.98
CA LYS A 320 13.64 -1.53 -29.65
C LYS A 320 14.02 -0.52 -28.57
N ARG A 321 14.97 0.39 -28.83
CA ARG A 321 15.33 1.47 -27.89
C ARG A 321 14.15 2.40 -27.64
N LEU A 322 13.45 2.82 -28.68
CA LEU A 322 12.24 3.63 -28.57
C LEU A 322 11.18 2.94 -27.72
N ASN A 323 10.86 1.68 -28.02
CA ASN A 323 9.87 0.91 -27.26
C ASN A 323 10.24 0.78 -25.78
N ALA A 324 11.52 0.55 -25.47
CA ALA A 324 12.00 0.50 -24.10
C ALA A 324 11.85 1.84 -23.36
N LYS A 325 12.19 2.96 -24.02
CA LYS A 325 12.01 4.30 -23.45
C LYS A 325 10.53 4.65 -23.26
N ARG A 326 9.68 4.28 -24.21
CA ARG A 326 8.22 4.47 -24.13
C ARG A 326 7.63 3.69 -22.98
N ALA A 327 7.94 2.39 -22.87
CA ALA A 327 7.50 1.56 -21.77
C ALA A 327 7.97 2.12 -20.41
N ARG A 328 9.24 2.55 -20.31
CA ARG A 328 9.77 3.15 -19.08
C ARG A 328 9.01 4.42 -18.69
N TYR A 329 8.70 5.30 -19.64
CA TYR A 329 7.93 6.51 -19.39
C TYR A 329 6.50 6.21 -18.96
N THR A 330 5.77 5.37 -19.71
CA THR A 330 4.38 5.01 -19.39
C THR A 330 4.27 4.31 -18.05
N ASN A 331 5.06 3.26 -17.81
CA ASN A 331 5.02 2.53 -16.54
C ASN A 331 5.35 3.46 -15.36
N ARG A 332 6.36 4.32 -15.50
CA ARG A 332 6.72 5.23 -14.41
C ARG A 332 5.65 6.29 -14.15
N LYS A 333 4.97 6.77 -15.20
CA LYS A 333 3.82 7.68 -15.05
C LYS A 333 2.70 7.00 -14.28
N ASP A 334 2.35 5.78 -14.65
CA ASP A 334 1.30 5.00 -13.97
C ASP A 334 1.67 4.75 -12.50
N ASP A 335 2.91 4.35 -12.22
CA ASP A 335 3.43 4.18 -10.85
C ASP A 335 3.32 5.48 -10.04
N LEU A 336 3.66 6.64 -10.62
CA LEU A 336 3.62 7.93 -9.93
C LEU A 336 2.17 8.35 -9.63
N ILE A 337 1.24 8.10 -10.54
CA ILE A 337 -0.19 8.36 -10.32
C ILE A 337 -0.74 7.48 -9.20
N GLU A 338 -0.41 6.18 -9.20
CA GLU A 338 -0.80 5.25 -8.15
C GLU A 338 -0.23 5.68 -6.79
N ASN A 339 1.06 6.04 -6.75
CA ASN A 339 1.69 6.56 -5.52
C ASN A 339 0.99 7.82 -4.98
N LEU A 340 0.64 8.79 -5.84
CA LEU A 340 -0.09 9.99 -5.40
C LEU A 340 -1.49 9.65 -4.88
N ARG A 341 -2.15 8.66 -5.49
CA ARG A 341 -3.47 8.18 -5.05
C ARG A 341 -3.39 7.56 -3.66
N ASP A 342 -2.41 6.69 -3.44
CA ASP A 342 -2.19 6.05 -2.15
C ASP A 342 -1.90 7.07 -1.05
N ILE A 343 -1.08 8.09 -1.35
CA ILE A 343 -0.76 9.17 -0.40
C ILE A 343 -2.02 9.96 -0.03
N ARG A 344 -2.87 10.31 -1.01
CA ARG A 344 -4.14 11.00 -0.76
C ARG A 344 -5.09 10.14 0.06
N ASP A 345 -5.24 8.87 -0.29
CA ASP A 345 -6.20 7.97 0.34
C ASP A 345 -5.78 7.65 1.79
N ASP A 346 -4.48 7.46 2.06
CA ASP A 346 -3.91 7.34 3.41
C ASP A 346 -4.13 8.61 4.25
N HIS A 347 -3.91 9.79 3.66
CA HIS A 347 -4.19 11.06 4.34
C HIS A 347 -5.68 11.18 4.72
N ASN A 348 -6.59 10.93 3.76
CA ASN A 348 -8.03 11.02 3.98
C ASN A 348 -8.50 10.06 5.07
N GLN A 349 -8.04 8.80 5.04
CA GLN A 349 -8.39 7.81 6.05
C GLN A 349 -7.94 8.23 7.46
N LYS A 350 -6.75 8.82 7.59
CA LYS A 350 -6.25 9.32 8.88
C LYS A 350 -7.07 10.51 9.38
N VAL A 351 -7.44 11.43 8.49
CA VAL A 351 -8.30 12.56 8.84
C VAL A 351 -9.67 12.09 9.34
N ASP A 352 -10.30 11.13 8.66
CA ASP A 352 -11.58 10.55 9.09
C ASP A 352 -11.48 9.89 10.48
N ASP A 353 -10.39 9.16 10.75
CA ASP A 353 -10.12 8.59 12.06
C ASP A 353 -9.99 9.66 13.15
N ILE A 354 -9.29 10.76 12.87
CA ILE A 354 -9.13 11.90 13.80
C ILE A 354 -10.49 12.55 14.09
N ILE A 355 -11.32 12.76 13.07
CA ILE A 355 -12.67 13.35 13.22
C ILE A 355 -13.55 12.46 14.11
N ARG A 356 -13.53 11.14 13.88
CA ARG A 356 -14.27 10.16 14.68
C ARG A 356 -13.82 10.21 16.14
N GLU A 357 -12.53 10.20 16.39
CA GLU A 357 -12.02 10.17 17.76
C GLU A 357 -12.23 11.50 18.51
N LEU A 358 -12.14 12.64 17.82
CA LEU A 358 -12.49 13.93 18.41
C LEU A 358 -13.97 13.97 18.86
N SER A 359 -14.85 13.31 18.10
CA SER A 359 -16.26 13.14 18.45
C SER A 359 -16.45 12.22 19.65
N ASN A 360 -15.71 11.12 19.75
CA ASN A 360 -15.71 10.22 20.91
C ASN A 360 -15.27 10.96 22.19
N ARG A 361 -14.15 11.68 22.13
CA ARG A 361 -13.63 12.46 23.27
C ARG A 361 -14.62 13.51 23.75
N ARG A 362 -15.39 14.13 22.85
CA ARG A 362 -16.48 15.03 23.22
C ARG A 362 -17.59 14.30 23.99
N GLN A 363 -17.98 13.11 23.55
CA GLN A 363 -18.96 12.30 24.27
C GLN A 363 -18.44 11.95 25.67
N ASP A 364 -17.17 11.61 25.81
CA ASP A 364 -16.53 11.34 27.11
C ASP A 364 -16.49 12.57 28.01
N PHE A 365 -16.22 13.75 27.44
CA PHE A 365 -16.30 15.03 28.15
C PHE A 365 -17.72 15.23 28.71
N GLN A 366 -18.74 15.13 27.86
CA GLN A 366 -20.15 15.30 28.24
C GLN A 366 -20.60 14.27 29.28
N ALA A 367 -20.20 13.01 29.13
CA ALA A 367 -20.49 11.94 30.08
C ALA A 367 -19.84 12.21 31.45
N THR A 368 -18.61 12.70 31.46
CA THR A 368 -17.85 13.02 32.68
C THR A 368 -18.48 14.22 33.42
N ILE A 369 -18.82 15.29 32.72
CA ILE A 369 -19.50 16.47 33.30
C ILE A 369 -20.89 16.08 33.84
N SER A 370 -21.67 15.31 33.07
CA SER A 370 -22.98 14.82 33.50
C SER A 370 -22.88 13.93 34.73
N HIS A 371 -21.85 13.08 34.81
CA HIS A 371 -21.61 12.24 35.98
C HIS A 371 -21.23 13.08 37.20
N ARG A 372 -20.33 14.05 37.05
CA ARG A 372 -19.96 14.98 38.14
C ARG A 372 -21.17 15.71 38.71
N SER A 373 -22.04 16.24 37.85
CA SER A 373 -23.29 16.91 38.26
C SER A 373 -24.23 15.97 39.03
N ARG A 374 -24.33 14.70 38.59
CA ARG A 374 -25.10 13.66 39.30
C ARG A 374 -24.54 13.36 40.68
N VAL A 375 -23.22 13.20 40.82
CA VAL A 375 -22.58 12.97 42.13
C VAL A 375 -22.82 14.13 43.08
N ALA A 376 -22.74 15.37 42.59
CA ALA A 376 -23.06 16.57 43.38
C ALA A 376 -24.50 16.53 43.89
N SER A 377 -25.45 16.16 43.04
CA SER A 377 -26.87 16.05 43.39
C SER A 377 -27.12 14.93 44.41
N LEU A 378 -26.46 13.78 44.25
CA LEU A 378 -26.52 12.67 45.20
C LEU A 378 -25.96 13.06 46.58
N PHE A 379 -24.93 13.88 46.64
CA PHE A 379 -24.39 14.37 47.91
C PHE A 379 -25.37 15.30 48.65
N VAL A 380 -26.07 16.17 47.92
CA VAL A 380 -27.13 17.00 48.50
C VAL A 380 -28.24 16.14 49.10
N GLU A 381 -28.65 15.08 48.39
CA GLU A 381 -29.66 14.16 48.91
C GLU A 381 -29.14 13.32 50.08
N HIS A 382 -27.88 12.89 50.06
CA HIS A 382 -27.25 12.20 51.17
C HIS A 382 -27.23 13.06 52.44
N GLN A 383 -26.93 14.36 52.33
CA GLN A 383 -27.03 15.28 53.45
C GLN A 383 -28.48 15.38 54.00
N ASN A 384 -29.51 15.27 53.15
CA ASN A 384 -30.90 15.21 53.61
C ASN A 384 -31.18 13.93 54.41
N GLN A 385 -30.61 12.80 53.97
CA GLN A 385 -30.75 11.52 54.65
C GLN A 385 -30.03 11.52 56.01
N LEU A 386 -28.83 12.11 56.09
CA LEU A 386 -28.10 12.29 57.35
C LEU A 386 -28.89 13.14 58.35
N GLU A 387 -29.48 14.28 57.92
CA GLU A 387 -30.32 15.11 58.80
C GLU A 387 -31.56 14.35 59.29
N LYS A 388 -32.23 13.59 58.41
CA LYS A 388 -33.36 12.73 58.80
C LYS A 388 -32.94 11.67 59.81
N GLY A 389 -31.82 10.99 59.55
CA GLY A 389 -31.27 9.96 60.45
C GLY A 389 -30.89 10.52 61.82
N ALA A 390 -30.27 11.70 61.88
CA ALA A 390 -29.96 12.41 63.12
C ALA A 390 -31.23 12.68 63.95
N ASN A 391 -32.29 13.19 63.30
CA ASN A 391 -33.56 13.45 63.95
C ASN A 391 -34.24 12.17 64.45
N SER A 392 -34.14 11.06 63.72
CA SER A 392 -34.63 9.75 64.17
C SER A 392 -33.88 9.25 65.41
N LEU A 393 -32.53 9.33 65.41
CA LEU A 393 -31.70 8.94 66.55
C LEU A 393 -32.01 9.79 67.81
N LEU A 394 -32.11 11.11 67.64
CA LEU A 394 -32.52 12.02 68.72
C LEU A 394 -33.91 11.69 69.24
N THR A 395 -34.85 11.34 68.36
CA THR A 395 -36.22 10.97 68.75
C THR A 395 -36.23 9.69 69.57
N ILE A 396 -35.48 8.65 69.17
CA ILE A 396 -35.36 7.39 69.92
C ILE A 396 -34.88 7.65 71.35
N TYR A 397 -33.81 8.45 71.50
CA TYR A 397 -33.28 8.82 72.81
C TYR A 397 -34.29 9.64 73.64
N ARG A 398 -34.85 10.70 73.06
CA ARG A 398 -35.79 11.61 73.74
C ARG A 398 -37.09 10.91 74.15
N GLU A 399 -37.59 9.98 73.35
CA GLU A 399 -38.78 9.19 73.69
C GLU A 399 -38.54 8.21 74.83
N ALA A 400 -37.41 7.51 74.84
CA ALA A 400 -37.03 6.65 75.97
C ALA A 400 -36.93 7.48 77.27
N ASN A 401 -36.33 8.67 77.17
CA ASN A 401 -36.24 9.60 78.28
C ASN A 401 -37.62 10.11 78.76
N ARG A 402 -38.50 10.52 77.83
CA ARG A 402 -39.88 10.91 78.13
C ARG A 402 -40.67 9.85 78.89
N LYS A 403 -40.48 8.58 78.54
CA LYS A 403 -41.20 7.46 79.18
C LYS A 403 -40.75 7.23 80.63
N ALA A 404 -39.49 7.50 80.96
CA ALA A 404 -38.92 7.21 82.27
C ALA A 404 -38.96 8.40 83.26
N ARG A 405 -39.16 9.63 82.79
CA ARG A 405 -39.11 10.84 83.63
C ARG A 405 -40.41 11.16 84.36
N THR A 406 -40.28 11.81 85.51
CA THR A 406 -41.41 12.27 86.34
C THR A 406 -41.62 13.79 86.28
N THR A 407 -40.63 14.55 85.79
CA THR A 407 -40.71 16.01 85.60
C THR A 407 -40.95 16.38 84.13
N PRO A 408 -41.48 17.59 83.84
CA PRO A 408 -41.69 18.04 82.46
C PRO A 408 -40.38 18.12 81.66
N GLU A 409 -40.43 17.72 80.38
CA GLU A 409 -39.27 17.75 79.49
C GLU A 409 -38.76 19.17 79.21
N PRO A 410 -37.47 19.32 78.85
CA PRO A 410 -36.93 20.57 78.34
C PRO A 410 -37.62 20.98 77.02
N LYS A 411 -37.91 22.27 76.84
CA LYS A 411 -38.62 22.78 75.64
C LYS A 411 -37.91 22.44 74.32
N TYR A 412 -36.58 22.32 74.32
CA TYR A 412 -35.80 22.06 73.11
C TYR A 412 -35.98 20.62 72.58
N PHE A 413 -36.55 19.69 73.36
CA PHE A 413 -36.87 18.33 72.90
C PHE A 413 -37.83 18.32 71.70
N LEU A 414 -38.65 19.37 71.56
CA LEU A 414 -39.57 19.57 70.43
C LEU A 414 -38.89 20.16 69.19
N THR A 415 -37.63 20.60 69.30
CA THR A 415 -36.89 21.21 68.20
C THR A 415 -36.14 20.14 67.42
N SER A 416 -36.34 20.10 66.09
CA SER A 416 -35.59 19.23 65.19
C SER A 416 -34.16 19.73 64.99
N TYR A 417 -33.21 18.81 64.90
CA TYR A 417 -31.85 19.10 64.49
C TYR A 417 -31.82 19.56 63.03
N LYS A 418 -31.08 20.64 62.77
CA LYS A 418 -30.81 21.18 61.44
C LYS A 418 -29.32 21.08 61.19
N MET A 419 -28.94 20.28 60.20
CA MET A 419 -27.53 20.04 59.89
C MET A 419 -27.01 21.16 59.00
N GLU A 420 -25.85 21.72 59.35
CA GLU A 420 -25.15 22.67 58.47
C GLU A 420 -24.73 21.96 57.18
N ARG A 421 -25.12 22.53 56.04
CA ARG A 421 -24.89 21.93 54.72
C ARG A 421 -23.54 22.33 54.18
N LEU A 422 -22.76 21.32 53.78
CA LEU A 422 -21.54 21.52 53.03
C LEU A 422 -21.90 21.65 51.56
N ASN A 423 -21.43 22.73 50.93
CA ASN A 423 -21.54 22.89 49.50
C ASN A 423 -20.32 22.29 48.84
N ALA A 424 -20.54 21.59 47.72
CA ALA A 424 -19.46 21.23 46.83
C ALA A 424 -18.78 22.53 46.37
N VAL A 425 -17.47 22.66 46.56
CA VAL A 425 -16.74 23.78 45.96
C VAL A 425 -16.77 23.53 44.45
N PRO A 426 -17.37 24.41 43.63
CA PRO A 426 -17.16 24.32 42.21
C PRO A 426 -15.69 24.66 41.99
N GLU A 427 -14.86 23.64 41.77
CA GLU A 427 -13.48 23.86 41.34
C GLU A 427 -13.56 24.74 40.09
N VAL A 428 -13.09 25.99 40.20
CA VAL A 428 -13.04 27.01 39.14
C VAL A 428 -11.93 26.64 38.14
N VAL A 429 -11.83 25.36 37.79
CA VAL A 429 -10.94 24.90 36.73
C VAL A 429 -11.71 25.14 35.45
N GLY A 430 -11.58 26.37 34.92
CA GLY A 430 -12.11 26.86 33.66
C GLY A 430 -12.86 25.80 32.87
N GLU A 431 -14.09 25.51 33.30
CA GLU A 431 -14.90 24.48 32.67
C GLU A 431 -15.09 24.98 31.25
N LEU A 432 -14.40 24.34 30.30
CA LEU A 432 -14.66 24.51 28.89
C LEU A 432 -16.17 24.38 28.76
N ASN A 433 -16.85 25.49 28.52
CA ASN A 433 -18.27 25.49 28.30
C ASN A 433 -18.52 24.50 27.17
N ASP A 434 -19.37 23.49 27.39
CA ASP A 434 -19.60 22.42 26.40
C ASP A 434 -19.93 22.99 25.02
N LYS A 435 -20.61 24.16 25.00
CA LYS A 435 -20.89 24.92 23.77
C LYS A 435 -19.62 25.43 23.09
N ASP A 436 -18.70 26.00 23.83
CA ASP A 436 -17.45 26.55 23.29
C ASP A 436 -16.54 25.42 22.80
N LEU A 437 -16.47 24.30 23.54
CA LEU A 437 -15.74 23.11 23.11
C LEU A 437 -16.36 22.51 21.83
N ALA A 438 -17.69 22.39 21.77
CA ALA A 438 -18.39 21.91 20.58
C ALA A 438 -18.12 22.78 19.35
N GLN A 439 -18.13 24.11 19.52
CA GLN A 439 -17.84 25.05 18.44
C GLN A 439 -16.40 24.91 17.94
N ARG A 440 -15.43 24.77 18.85
CA ARG A 440 -14.01 24.57 18.49
C ARG A 440 -13.75 23.24 17.80
N ILE A 441 -14.39 22.17 18.26
CA ILE A 441 -14.34 20.86 17.61
C ILE A 441 -14.88 20.97 16.17
N GLN A 442 -16.05 21.59 16.01
CA GLN A 442 -16.64 21.78 14.68
C GLN A 442 -15.71 22.59 13.76
N GLN A 443 -15.15 23.69 14.25
CA GLN A 443 -14.20 24.50 13.47
C GLN A 443 -13.01 23.66 12.98
N HIS A 444 -12.38 22.87 13.85
CA HIS A 444 -11.25 22.04 13.46
C HIS A 444 -11.63 20.88 12.52
N GLN A 445 -12.84 20.33 12.65
CA GLN A 445 -13.38 19.34 11.70
C GLN A 445 -13.62 19.94 10.31
N GLU A 446 -14.11 21.17 10.24
CA GLU A 446 -14.28 21.93 8.99
C GLU A 446 -12.93 22.27 8.35
N GLU A 447 -11.93 22.65 9.14
CA GLU A 447 -10.56 22.89 8.67
C GLU A 447 -9.93 21.61 8.06
N LEU A 448 -10.10 20.46 8.73
CA LEU A 448 -9.64 19.15 8.25
C LEU A 448 -10.34 18.74 6.94
N SER A 449 -11.66 18.87 6.88
CA SER A 449 -12.45 18.58 5.66
C SER A 449 -12.02 19.47 4.48
N THR A 450 -11.79 20.75 4.74
CA THR A 450 -11.30 21.70 3.74
C THR A 450 -9.92 21.30 3.24
N GLN A 451 -9.05 20.79 4.11
CA GLN A 451 -7.73 20.32 3.70
C GLN A 451 -7.82 19.06 2.82
N MET A 452 -8.68 18.09 3.17
CA MET A 452 -8.90 16.90 2.33
C MET A 452 -9.33 17.31 0.92
N GLN A 453 -10.24 18.28 0.80
CA GLN A 453 -10.66 18.81 -0.50
C GLN A 453 -9.49 19.44 -1.26
N ARG A 454 -8.68 20.28 -0.61
CA ARG A 454 -7.50 20.90 -1.24
C ARG A 454 -6.50 19.86 -1.73
N ILE A 455 -6.25 18.78 -0.97
CA ILE A 455 -5.38 17.70 -1.42
C ILE A 455 -5.99 16.94 -2.60
N GLY A 456 -7.31 16.74 -2.61
CA GLY A 456 -8.03 16.19 -3.76
C GLY A 456 -7.90 17.05 -5.02
N GLU A 457 -8.07 18.37 -4.89
CA GLU A 457 -7.87 19.33 -5.99
C GLU A 457 -6.44 19.33 -6.51
N GLU A 458 -5.44 19.30 -5.62
CA GLU A 458 -4.03 19.22 -6.01
C GLU A 458 -3.67 17.89 -6.66
N PHE A 459 -4.29 16.78 -6.25
CA PHE A 459 -4.14 15.47 -6.89
C PHE A 459 -4.61 15.50 -8.35
N GLU A 460 -5.82 16.01 -8.60
CA GLU A 460 -6.35 16.17 -9.96
C GLU A 460 -5.48 17.12 -10.80
N ALA A 461 -5.02 18.22 -10.19
CA ALA A 461 -4.11 19.15 -10.85
C ALA A 461 -2.76 18.49 -11.20
N ALA A 462 -2.20 17.66 -10.32
CA ALA A 462 -0.95 16.93 -10.57
C ALA A 462 -1.09 15.91 -11.70
N ILE A 463 -2.18 15.14 -11.72
CA ILE A 463 -2.51 14.23 -12.84
C ILE A 463 -2.63 15.00 -14.15
N GLY A 464 -3.31 16.15 -14.12
CA GLY A 464 -3.41 17.05 -15.26
C GLY A 464 -2.04 17.46 -15.81
N ARG A 465 -1.10 17.86 -14.93
CA ARG A 465 0.28 18.19 -15.33
C ARG A 465 1.03 16.99 -15.92
N TYR A 466 0.89 15.80 -15.34
CA TYR A 466 1.51 14.59 -15.88
C TYR A 466 1.00 14.25 -17.29
N HIS A 467 -0.30 14.44 -17.55
CA HIS A 467 -0.85 14.26 -18.90
C HIS A 467 -0.44 15.37 -19.87
N GLN A 468 -0.26 16.61 -19.41
CA GLN A 468 0.18 17.72 -20.26
C GLN A 468 1.60 17.50 -20.83
N LEU A 469 2.45 16.71 -20.16
CA LEU A 469 3.76 16.31 -20.69
C LEU A 469 3.65 15.54 -22.00
N ASP A 470 2.53 14.85 -22.24
CA ASP A 470 2.25 14.17 -23.49
C ASP A 470 1.92 15.18 -24.62
N ASN A 471 1.34 16.33 -24.26
CA ASN A 471 0.89 17.37 -25.20
C ASN A 471 1.98 18.40 -25.53
N LEU A 472 2.88 18.72 -24.59
CA LEU A 472 3.97 19.68 -24.78
C LEU A 472 5.00 19.22 -25.82
N PHE A 473 5.08 17.92 -26.02
CA PHE A 473 5.86 17.30 -27.09
C PHE A 473 4.89 16.39 -27.85
N PRO A 474 4.10 16.90 -28.81
CA PRO A 474 3.29 16.01 -29.62
C PRO A 474 4.29 15.11 -30.36
N GLY A 475 4.39 13.85 -29.94
CA GLY A 475 5.09 12.84 -30.73
C GLY A 475 4.52 12.95 -32.12
N GLY A 476 5.36 13.06 -33.15
CA GLY A 476 4.89 13.26 -34.52
C GLY A 476 3.90 12.15 -34.90
N VAL A 477 2.60 12.41 -34.69
CA VAL A 477 1.49 11.53 -35.08
C VAL A 477 1.36 11.70 -36.58
N ASN A 478 2.31 11.14 -37.31
CA ASN A 478 2.09 10.73 -38.68
C ASN A 478 1.56 9.30 -38.63
N GLY A 479 0.24 9.19 -38.47
CA GLY A 479 -0.48 7.94 -38.72
C GLY A 479 -1.42 7.52 -37.60
N GLN A 480 -2.45 8.32 -37.32
CA GLN A 480 -3.79 7.83 -36.98
C GLN A 480 -4.76 9.02 -36.95
N THR A 481 -5.12 9.51 -38.15
CA THR A 481 -6.42 10.15 -38.30
C THR A 481 -7.43 9.01 -38.37
N GLN A 482 -8.13 8.76 -37.25
CA GLN A 482 -9.33 7.94 -37.28
C GLN A 482 -10.32 8.60 -38.25
N VAL A 483 -10.71 7.81 -39.25
CA VAL A 483 -11.85 8.09 -40.11
C VAL A 483 -13.11 7.98 -39.26
N ALA A 484 -14.05 8.89 -39.57
CA ALA A 484 -15.39 9.09 -39.01
C ALA A 484 -16.13 7.86 -38.48
#